data_AF-A0A8H7FYE0-F1
#
_entry.id   AF-A0A8H7FYE0-F1
#
_cell.length_a   1.000
_cell.length_b   1.000
_cell.length_c   1.000
_cell.angle_alpha   90.00
_cell.angle_beta   90.00
_cell.angle_gamma   90.00
#
_symmetry.space_group_name_H-M   'P 1'
#
loop_
_entity.id
_entity.type
_entity.pdbx_description
1 polymer ?
#
loop_
_entity_poly.entity_id
_entity_poly.type
_entity_poly.pdbx_seq_one_letter_code
_entity_poly.pdbx_strand_id
1 'polypeptide(L)'
;MSSLKYTPLDEIPKIHEKLRLTFESGKTLPLSYRRKQILALGHLVQDNADALLDAIYVDLGRQKLEANMPEISQVVGSCVRAAELLETWAAPDKPKSENALRSTWDITVYKAPKGIVINIAFTGSEVPVGGEMSAL
;
A
#
# COMPACT_ATOMS: atom_id res chain seq x y z
N MET A 1 21.04 -9.86 -13.54
CA MET A 1 19.65 -9.40 -13.47
C MET A 1 18.81 -10.49 -12.79
N SER A 2 17.97 -10.12 -11.82
CA SER A 2 17.06 -11.09 -11.18
C SER A 2 15.95 -11.46 -12.15
N SER A 3 15.69 -12.76 -12.33
CA SER A 3 14.61 -13.24 -13.19
C SER A 3 13.29 -13.22 -12.42
N LEU A 4 12.24 -12.66 -13.03
CA LEU A 4 10.89 -12.64 -12.47
C LEU A 4 10.38 -14.07 -12.26
N LYS A 5 10.03 -14.42 -11.02
CA LYS A 5 9.42 -15.71 -10.67
C LYS A 5 7.95 -15.49 -10.32
N TYR A 6 7.05 -16.00 -11.16
CA TYR A 6 5.62 -15.94 -10.90
C TYR A 6 5.24 -16.92 -9.77
N THR A 7 4.28 -16.50 -8.94
CA THR A 7 3.69 -17.35 -7.91
C THR A 7 2.88 -18.48 -8.57
N PRO A 8 3.11 -19.76 -8.22
CA PRO A 8 2.30 -20.87 -8.71
C PRO A 8 0.81 -20.72 -8.39
N LEU A 9 -0.07 -21.19 -9.27
CA LEU A 9 -1.52 -21.01 -9.11
C LEU A 9 -2.07 -21.70 -7.85
N ASP A 10 -1.46 -22.80 -7.40
CA ASP A 10 -1.87 -23.52 -6.20
C ASP A 10 -1.42 -22.83 -4.89
N GLU A 11 -0.42 -21.94 -4.96
CA GLU A 11 0.06 -21.16 -3.82
C GLU A 11 -0.82 -19.93 -3.54
N ILE A 12 -1.49 -19.38 -4.56
CA ILE A 12 -2.32 -18.17 -4.41
C ILE A 12 -3.43 -18.37 -3.35
N PRO A 13 -4.23 -19.46 -3.36
CA PRO A 13 -5.22 -19.70 -2.31
C PRO A 13 -4.61 -19.84 -0.92
N LYS A 14 -3.41 -20.43 -0.79
CA LYS A 14 -2.72 -20.61 0.50
C LYS A 14 -2.28 -19.27 1.08
N ILE A 15 -1.76 -18.38 0.23
CA ILE A 15 -1.40 -17.00 0.62
C ILE A 15 -2.64 -16.24 1.08
N HIS A 16 -3.72 -16.32 0.32
CA HIS A 16 -4.99 -15.68 0.67
C HIS A 16 -5.53 -16.18 2.01
N GLU A 17 -5.56 -17.49 2.23
CA GLU A 17 -6.06 -18.08 3.48
C GLU A 17 -5.21 -17.64 4.68
N LYS A 18 -3.88 -17.56 4.54
CA LYS A 18 -3.01 -17.03 5.60
C LYS A 18 -3.34 -15.58 5.96
N LEU A 19 -3.59 -14.73 4.95
CA LEU A 19 -3.98 -13.34 5.18
C LEU A 19 -5.34 -13.24 5.87
N ARG A 20 -6.29 -14.09 5.46
CA ARG A 20 -7.61 -14.21 6.07
C ARG A 20 -7.54 -14.59 7.54
N LEU A 21 -6.86 -15.68 7.87
CA LEU A 21 -6.67 -16.13 9.26
C LEU A 21 -5.97 -15.06 10.11
N THR A 22 -5.00 -14.34 9.53
CA THR A 22 -4.32 -13.24 10.22
C THR A 22 -5.29 -12.09 10.50
N PHE A 23 -6.16 -11.72 9.56
CA PHE A 23 -7.16 -10.67 9.76
C PHE A 23 -8.23 -11.09 10.79
N GLU A 24 -8.77 -12.31 10.65
CA GLU A 24 -9.79 -12.86 11.55
C GLU A 24 -9.26 -13.03 12.98
N SER A 25 -7.95 -13.23 13.17
CA SER A 25 -7.34 -13.24 14.51
C SER A 25 -7.38 -11.88 15.24
N GLY A 26 -7.75 -10.80 14.57
CA GLY A 26 -7.79 -9.45 15.14
C GLY A 26 -6.42 -8.80 15.31
N LYS A 27 -5.33 -9.45 14.88
CA LYS A 27 -3.95 -8.94 14.99
C LYS A 27 -3.76 -7.54 14.38
N THR A 28 -4.54 -7.21 13.36
CA THR A 28 -4.45 -5.92 12.64
C THR A 28 -5.32 -4.81 13.24
N LEU A 29 -6.17 -5.11 14.22
CA LEU A 29 -7.09 -4.13 14.83
C LEU A 29 -6.35 -3.05 15.65
N PRO A 30 -5.36 -3.38 16.50
CA PRO A 30 -4.70 -2.39 17.34
C PRO A 30 -4.03 -1.29 16.51
N LEU A 31 -4.23 -0.03 16.91
CA LEU A 31 -3.60 1.12 16.25
C LEU A 31 -2.07 1.05 16.34
N SER A 32 -1.52 0.54 17.45
CA SER A 32 -0.09 0.32 17.63
C SER A 32 0.49 -0.64 16.59
N TYR A 33 -0.24 -1.72 16.24
CA TYR A 33 0.18 -2.65 15.19
C TYR A 33 0.22 -1.94 13.83
N ARG A 34 -0.86 -1.22 13.48
CA ARG A 34 -0.95 -0.47 12.22
C ARG A 34 0.16 0.58 12.09
N ARG A 35 0.38 1.37 13.14
CA ARG A 35 1.47 2.35 13.22
C ARG A 35 2.82 1.70 12.98
N LYS A 36 3.10 0.55 13.62
CA LYS A 36 4.33 -0.21 13.41
C LYS A 36 4.50 -0.67 11.97
N GLN A 37 3.43 -1.18 11.32
CA GLN A 37 3.51 -1.60 9.93
C GLN A 37 3.75 -0.43 8.96
N ILE A 38 3.10 0.72 9.19
CA ILE A 38 3.28 1.91 8.36
C ILE A 38 4.73 2.42 8.46
N LEU A 39 5.29 2.49 9.66
CA LEU A 39 6.69 2.91 9.85
C LEU A 39 7.67 1.89 9.27
N ALA A 40 7.39 0.59 9.42
CA ALA A 40 8.21 -0.45 8.79
C ALA A 40 8.22 -0.35 7.26
N LEU A 41 7.10 0.03 6.63
CA LEU A 41 7.07 0.32 5.20
C LEU A 41 7.93 1.53 4.84
N GLY A 42 7.87 2.61 5.63
CA GLY A 42 8.74 3.77 5.46
C GLY A 42 10.23 3.41 5.52
N HIS A 43 10.63 2.64 6.54
CA HIS A 43 12.01 2.15 6.66
C HIS A 43 12.40 1.23 5.50
N LEU A 44 11.54 0.31 5.09
CA LEU A 44 11.80 -0.57 3.94
C LEU A 44 12.16 0.24 2.68
N VAL A 45 11.40 1.29 2.40
CA VAL A 45 11.64 2.15 1.24
C VAL A 45 12.91 2.98 1.41
N GLN A 46 13.12 3.55 2.59
CA GLN A 46 14.30 4.36 2.89
C GLN A 46 15.61 3.55 2.83
N ASP A 47 15.64 2.38 3.45
CA ASP A 47 16.82 1.51 3.54
C ASP A 47 17.21 0.92 2.17
N ASN A 48 16.25 0.85 1.24
CA ASN A 48 16.46 0.31 -0.11
C ASN A 48 16.36 1.39 -1.20
N ALA A 49 16.47 2.68 -0.85
CA ALA A 49 16.27 3.79 -1.78
C ALA A 49 17.15 3.69 -3.03
N ASP A 50 18.44 3.38 -2.86
CA ASP A 50 19.37 3.26 -3.99
C ASP A 50 18.99 2.13 -4.93
N ALA A 51 18.64 0.96 -4.39
CA ALA A 51 18.23 -0.21 -5.18
C ALA A 51 16.92 0.04 -5.94
N LEU A 52 15.97 0.76 -5.32
CA LEU A 52 14.72 1.16 -5.98
C LEU A 52 14.98 2.17 -7.10
N LEU A 53 15.84 3.16 -6.87
CA LEU A 53 16.19 4.16 -7.88
C LEU A 53 16.99 3.54 -9.05
N ASP A 54 17.85 2.57 -8.78
CA ASP A 54 18.52 1.79 -9.82
C ASP A 54 17.52 0.98 -10.65
N ALA A 55 16.53 0.35 -10.02
CA ALA A 55 15.47 -0.36 -10.74
C ALA A 55 14.64 0.60 -11.61
N ILE A 56 14.25 1.77 -11.09
CA ILE A 56 13.52 2.80 -11.84
C ILE A 56 14.33 3.30 -13.03
N TYR A 57 15.64 3.48 -12.86
CA TYR A 57 16.52 3.87 -13.96
C TYR A 57 16.58 2.79 -15.06
N VAL A 58 16.69 1.52 -14.66
CA VAL A 58 16.72 0.40 -15.62
C VAL A 58 15.39 0.25 -16.36
N ASP A 59 14.26 0.40 -15.65
CA ASP A 59 12.93 0.16 -16.22
C ASP A 59 12.40 1.35 -17.03
N LEU A 60 12.67 2.59 -16.58
CA LEU A 60 12.07 3.81 -17.13
C LEU A 60 13.08 4.84 -17.63
N GLY A 61 14.38 4.62 -17.46
CA GLY A 61 15.44 5.57 -17.85
C GLY A 61 15.49 6.86 -17.02
N ARG A 62 14.66 6.99 -15.98
CA ARG A 62 14.58 8.19 -15.14
C ARG A 62 15.80 8.30 -14.23
N GLN A 63 16.44 9.47 -14.25
CA GLN A 63 17.64 9.72 -13.45
C GLN A 63 17.31 9.68 -11.96
N LYS A 64 18.23 9.16 -11.14
CA LYS A 64 18.02 8.98 -9.69
C LYS A 64 17.57 10.27 -8.99
N LEU A 65 18.16 11.41 -9.35
CA LEU A 65 17.83 12.71 -8.75
C LEU A 65 16.36 13.10 -9.01
N GLU A 66 15.86 12.84 -10.22
CA GLU A 66 14.48 13.14 -10.62
C GLU A 66 13.49 12.17 -9.99
N ALA A 67 13.86 10.88 -9.89
CA ALA A 67 13.01 9.84 -9.31
C ALA A 67 12.95 9.87 -7.78
N ASN A 68 14.00 10.37 -7.10
CA ASN A 68 14.09 10.33 -5.63
C ASN A 68 12.91 11.03 -4.94
N MET A 69 12.59 12.25 -5.34
CA MET A 69 11.52 13.01 -4.70
C MET A 69 10.14 12.33 -4.86
N PRO A 70 9.65 12.05 -6.08
CA PRO A 70 8.31 11.48 -6.29
C PRO A 70 8.18 10.02 -5.86
N GLU A 71 9.24 9.21 -5.92
CA GLU A 71 9.14 7.76 -5.68
C GLU A 71 9.60 7.34 -4.28
N ILE A 72 10.61 8.01 -3.71
CA ILE A 72 11.18 7.64 -2.40
C ILE A 72 10.69 8.60 -1.33
N SER A 73 11.04 9.88 -1.46
CA SER A 73 10.75 10.88 -0.42
C SER A 73 9.25 11.05 -0.18
N GLN A 74 8.45 11.03 -1.25
CA GLN A 74 6.99 11.11 -1.15
C GLN A 74 6.40 9.91 -0.39
N VAL A 75 6.90 8.69 -0.63
CA VAL A 75 6.40 7.47 0.02
C VAL A 75 6.78 7.46 1.49
N VAL A 76 8.05 7.76 1.81
CA VAL A 76 8.53 7.86 3.20
C VAL A 76 7.75 8.94 3.96
N GLY A 77 7.61 10.13 3.39
CA GLY A 77 6.85 11.23 3.99
C GLY A 77 5.37 10.90 4.18
N SER A 78 4.76 10.17 3.25
CA SER A 78 3.38 9.68 3.38
C SER A 78 3.25 8.66 4.52
N CYS A 79 4.23 7.76 4.69
CA CYS A 79 4.23 6.81 5.80
C CYS A 79 4.33 7.52 7.16
N VAL A 80 5.25 8.49 7.29
CA VAL A 80 5.39 9.28 8.53
C VAL A 80 4.09 10.03 8.85
N ARG A 81 3.54 10.75 7.87
CA ARG A 81 2.28 11.48 8.03
C ARG A 81 1.12 10.55 8.40
N ALA A 82 1.02 9.40 7.75
CA ALA A 82 -0.01 8.42 8.04
C ALA A 82 0.12 7.84 9.46
N ALA A 83 1.35 7.63 9.95
CA ALA A 83 1.60 7.18 11.31
C ALA A 83 1.27 8.24 12.36
N GLU A 84 1.48 9.53 12.05
CA GLU A 84 1.13 10.65 12.94
C GLU A 84 -0.38 10.90 13.02
N LEU A 85 -1.08 10.79 11.89
CA LEU A 85 -2.52 11.07 11.80
C LEU A 85 -3.41 9.84 12.06
N LEU A 86 -2.83 8.68 12.28
CA LEU A 86 -3.54 7.40 12.37
C LEU A 86 -4.66 7.42 13.42
N GLU A 87 -4.39 7.92 14.61
CA GLU A 87 -5.33 8.00 15.73
C GLU A 87 -6.46 8.98 15.43
N THR A 88 -6.13 10.13 14.84
CA THR A 88 -7.11 11.13 14.39
C THR A 88 -8.04 10.56 13.33
N TRP A 89 -7.48 9.83 12.34
CA TRP A 89 -8.28 9.20 11.30
C TRP A 89 -9.15 8.06 11.84
N ALA A 90 -8.65 7.31 12.81
CA ALA A 90 -9.38 6.19 13.42
C ALA A 90 -10.37 6.61 14.52
N ALA A 91 -10.32 7.86 14.98
CA ALA A 91 -11.20 8.36 16.03
C ALA A 91 -12.68 8.18 15.64
N PRO A 92 -13.54 7.77 16.59
CA PRO A 92 -14.98 7.68 16.35
C PRO A 92 -15.59 9.06 16.11
N ASP A 93 -16.55 9.13 15.19
CA ASP A 93 -17.28 10.36 14.90
C ASP A 93 -18.60 10.37 15.69
N LYS A 94 -18.99 11.54 16.23
CA LYS A 94 -20.28 11.74 16.93
C LYS A 94 -21.16 12.71 16.14
N PRO A 95 -21.85 12.23 15.09
CA PRO A 95 -22.71 13.09 14.30
C PRO A 95 -23.94 13.53 15.11
N LYS A 96 -24.36 14.78 14.92
CA LYS A 96 -25.64 15.24 15.46
C LYS A 96 -26.78 14.66 14.63
N SER A 97 -27.85 14.22 15.29
CA SER A 97 -29.05 13.81 14.57
C SER A 97 -29.79 15.04 14.05
N GLU A 98 -30.04 15.09 12.75
CA GLU A 98 -30.89 16.11 12.12
C GLU A 98 -32.38 15.91 12.48
N ASN A 99 -32.75 14.72 12.97
CA ASN A 99 -34.12 14.42 13.40
C ASN A 99 -34.30 14.80 14.87
N ALA A 100 -35.20 15.76 15.13
CA ALA A 100 -35.50 16.24 16.48
C ALA A 100 -35.89 15.13 17.47
N LEU A 101 -36.56 14.06 17.02
CA LEU A 101 -36.94 12.91 17.84
C LEU A 101 -35.75 12.07 18.32
N ARG A 102 -34.61 12.16 17.63
CA ARG A 102 -33.38 11.39 17.93
C ARG A 102 -32.22 12.30 18.34
N SER A 103 -32.51 13.58 18.61
CA SER A 103 -31.53 14.57 19.03
C SER A 103 -30.88 14.25 20.39
N THR A 104 -31.52 13.40 21.20
CA THR A 104 -31.04 12.96 22.52
C THR A 104 -30.22 11.65 22.47
N TRP A 105 -30.04 11.04 21.29
CA TRP A 105 -29.33 9.77 21.15
C TRP A 105 -27.82 9.98 21.06
N ASP A 106 -27.03 9.18 21.79
CA ASP A 106 -25.55 9.19 21.70
C ASP A 106 -25.07 8.33 20.52
N ILE A 107 -25.21 8.88 19.30
CA ILE A 107 -24.79 8.22 18.07
C ILE A 107 -23.26 8.31 17.96
N THR A 108 -22.59 7.16 17.92
CA THR A 108 -21.14 7.07 17.70
C THR A 108 -20.85 6.18 16.49
N VAL A 109 -20.08 6.68 15.54
CA VAL A 109 -19.65 5.97 14.33
C VAL A 109 -18.22 5.51 14.49
N TYR A 110 -18.01 4.20 14.49
CA TYR A 110 -16.69 3.59 14.57
C TYR A 110 -16.17 3.21 13.18
N LYS A 111 -14.92 3.55 12.89
CA LYS A 111 -14.25 3.20 11.64
C LYS A 111 -13.63 1.80 11.77
N ALA A 112 -14.28 0.82 11.18
CA ALA A 112 -13.83 -0.57 11.17
C ALA A 112 -13.13 -0.93 9.84
N PRO A 113 -12.08 -1.78 9.88
CA PRO A 113 -11.44 -2.27 8.66
C PRO A 113 -12.38 -3.23 7.92
N LYS A 114 -12.37 -3.17 6.59
CA LYS A 114 -13.26 -3.99 5.73
C LYS A 114 -12.81 -5.44 5.57
N GLY A 115 -11.51 -5.73 5.74
CA GLY A 115 -10.94 -7.05 5.49
C GLY A 115 -9.66 -6.99 4.68
N ILE A 116 -9.47 -8.02 3.86
CA ILE A 116 -8.33 -8.16 2.95
C ILE A 116 -8.59 -7.27 1.72
N VAL A 117 -7.55 -6.59 1.27
CA VAL A 117 -7.59 -5.71 0.10
C VAL A 117 -6.60 -6.23 -0.94
N ILE A 118 -7.01 -6.19 -2.21
CA ILE A 118 -6.13 -6.43 -3.35
C ILE A 118 -5.77 -5.07 -3.98
N ASN A 119 -4.48 -4.85 -4.23
CA ASN A 119 -3.99 -3.69 -4.98
C ASN A 119 -3.35 -4.18 -6.27
N ILE A 120 -3.95 -3.83 -7.40
CA ILE A 120 -3.45 -4.17 -8.74
C ILE A 120 -2.96 -2.89 -9.37
N ALA A 121 -1.65 -2.75 -9.51
CA ALA A 121 -1.02 -1.68 -10.26
C ALA A 121 -0.71 -2.16 -11.67
N PHE A 122 -1.09 -1.39 -12.67
CA PHE A 122 -0.70 -1.65 -14.05
C PHE A 122 0.71 -1.11 -14.27
N THR A 123 1.68 -2.00 -14.42
CA THR A 123 3.00 -1.67 -14.96
C THR A 123 2.91 -1.85 -16.46
N GLY A 124 2.93 -0.75 -17.22
CA GLY A 124 2.97 -0.82 -18.68
C GLY A 124 4.29 -1.46 -19.12
N SER A 125 4.28 -2.77 -19.37
CA SER A 125 5.38 -3.40 -20.08
C SER A 125 5.33 -2.91 -21.52
N GLU A 126 6.33 -2.17 -21.97
CA GLU A 126 6.53 -1.97 -23.40
C GLU A 126 6.66 -3.34 -24.06
N VAL A 127 5.68 -3.69 -24.89
CA VAL A 127 5.83 -4.77 -25.86
C VAL A 127 7.02 -4.35 -26.74
N PRO A 128 8.04 -5.20 -26.97
CA PRO A 128 9.13 -4.82 -27.86
C PRO A 128 8.56 -4.61 -29.26
N VAL A 129 8.37 -3.35 -29.66
CA VAL A 129 8.11 -2.97 -31.05
C VAL A 129 9.48 -2.96 -31.74
N GLY A 130 9.99 -4.15 -31.99
CA GLY A 130 11.35 -4.36 -32.50
C GLY A 130 11.52 -5.73 -33.14
N GLY A 131 10.50 -6.20 -33.86
CA GLY A 131 10.67 -7.25 -34.86
C GLY A 131 11.13 -6.59 -36.14
N GLU A 132 12.44 -6.61 -36.41
CA GLU A 132 13.00 -6.27 -37.70
C GLU A 132 12.28 -7.09 -38.79
N MET A 133 11.48 -6.41 -39.62
CA MET A 133 11.11 -6.88 -40.95
C MET A 133 12.33 -6.71 -41.87
N SER A 134 13.38 -7.49 -41.59
CA SER A 134 14.48 -7.72 -42.50
C SER A 134 13.97 -8.57 -43.66
N ALA A 135 14.09 -7.98 -44.85
CA ALA A 135 13.85 -8.53 -46.18
C ALA A 135 14.00 -10.06 -46.30
N LEU A 136 12.93 -10.71 -46.77
CA LEU A 136 12.89 -11.64 -47.90
C LEU A 136 11.46 -11.65 -48.49
#